data_AF-A0A9E2H9J2-F1
#
_entry.id   AF-A0A9E2H9J2-F1
#
_cell.length_a   1.000
_cell.length_b   1.000
_cell.length_c   1.000
_cell.angle_alpha   90.00
_cell.angle_beta   90.00
_cell.angle_gamma   90.00
#
_symmetry.space_group_name_H-M   'P 1'
#
loop_
_entity.id
_entity.type
_entity.pdbx_description
1 polymer ?
#
loop_
_entity_poly.entity_id
_entity_poly.type
_entity_poly.pdbx_seq_one_letter_code
_entity_poly.pdbx_strand_id
1 'polypeptide(L)'
;MFKNTTISVPSIMCDMCVTTITDALNKVDGVNNIDVNLAGKVAVVKFNPSKVDMNGLEKAITDAGYDANETPRNREAYENLPECCKDGK
;
A
#
# COMPACT_ATOMS: atom_id res chain seq x y z
N MET A 1 -1.40 -6.99 -18.59
CA MET A 1 -1.46 -5.54 -18.92
C MET A 1 -1.46 -4.79 -17.60
N PHE A 2 -0.44 -3.98 -17.33
CA PHE A 2 -0.31 -3.30 -16.03
C PHE A 2 -1.14 -2.01 -16.01
N LYS A 3 -1.84 -1.75 -14.90
CA LYS A 3 -2.55 -0.50 -14.63
C LYS A 3 -1.72 0.38 -13.70
N ASN A 4 -1.86 1.68 -13.84
CA ASN A 4 -1.37 2.63 -12.84
C ASN A 4 -2.56 3.19 -12.07
N THR A 5 -2.38 3.42 -10.77
CA THR A 5 -3.32 4.12 -9.91
C THR A 5 -2.57 5.16 -9.09
N THR A 6 -3.26 6.22 -8.71
CA THR A 6 -2.74 7.25 -7.81
C THR A 6 -3.53 7.18 -6.52
N ILE A 7 -2.83 7.03 -5.40
CA ILE A 7 -3.40 6.93 -4.06
C ILE A 7 -2.96 8.16 -3.27
N SER A 8 -3.91 8.92 -2.74
CA SER A 8 -3.59 10.06 -1.87
C SER A 8 -3.14 9.55 -0.51
N VAL A 9 -1.97 9.96 -0.04
CA VAL A 9 -1.43 9.58 1.27
C VAL A 9 -1.19 10.84 2.09
N PRO A 10 -2.24 11.43 2.68
CA PRO A 10 -2.11 12.69 3.41
C PRO A 10 -1.22 12.58 4.67
N SER A 11 -1.05 11.37 5.19
CA SER A 11 -0.20 11.01 6.33
C SER A 11 1.30 10.96 6.01
N ILE A 12 1.70 11.11 4.73
CA ILE A 12 3.11 11.15 4.35
C ILE A 12 3.75 12.48 4.78
N MET A 13 4.77 12.39 5.64
CA MET A 13 5.42 13.58 6.23
C MET A 13 6.95 13.55 6.13
N CYS A 14 7.56 12.39 5.87
CA CYS A 14 9.01 12.22 5.83
C CYS A 14 9.41 11.19 4.76
N ASP A 15 10.67 11.29 4.33
CA ASP A 15 11.30 10.37 3.37
C ASP A 15 11.29 8.90 3.85
N MET A 16 11.37 8.71 5.18
CA MET A 16 11.18 7.39 5.79
C MET A 16 9.77 6.83 5.53
N CYS A 17 8.71 7.66 5.58
CA CYS A 17 7.35 7.20 5.30
C CYS A 17 7.20 6.75 3.84
N VAL A 18 7.84 7.47 2.92
CA VAL A 18 7.89 7.11 1.49
C VAL A 18 8.48 5.71 1.32
N THR A 19 9.63 5.46 1.96
CA THR A 19 10.32 4.18 1.87
C THR A 19 9.47 3.04 2.43
N THR A 20 8.84 3.25 3.60
CA THR A 20 7.98 2.25 4.23
C THR A 20 6.77 1.89 3.36
N ILE A 21 6.09 2.87 2.79
CA ILE A 21 4.94 2.65 1.89
C ILE A 21 5.39 1.90 0.63
N THR A 22 6.53 2.29 0.08
CA THR A 22 7.10 1.65 -1.10
C THR A 22 7.43 0.19 -0.82
N ASP A 23 8.09 -0.12 0.29
CA ASP A 23 8.43 -1.48 0.69
C ASP A 23 7.16 -2.34 0.92
N ALA A 24 6.16 -1.78 1.60
CA ALA A 24 4.88 -2.45 1.82
C ALA A 24 4.16 -2.78 0.50
N LEU A 25 4.13 -1.84 -0.45
CA LEU A 25 3.56 -2.06 -1.77
C LEU A 25 4.41 -3.04 -2.60
N ASN A 26 5.73 -3.05 -2.43
CA ASN A 26 6.62 -3.96 -3.15
C ASN A 26 6.39 -5.42 -2.74
N LYS A 27 6.00 -5.66 -1.48
CA LYS A 27 5.60 -6.98 -0.98
C LYS A 27 4.29 -7.49 -1.56
N VAL A 28 3.50 -6.64 -2.22
CA VAL A 28 2.23 -7.05 -2.82
C VAL A 28 2.46 -7.73 -4.15
N ASP A 29 2.10 -9.01 -4.23
CA ASP A 29 2.28 -9.82 -5.42
C ASP A 29 1.42 -9.29 -6.58
N GLY A 30 2.08 -8.76 -7.62
CA GLY A 30 1.41 -8.09 -8.74
C GLY A 30 1.72 -6.60 -8.85
N VAL A 31 2.41 -6.00 -7.88
CA VAL A 31 3.00 -4.67 -8.05
C VAL A 31 4.25 -4.75 -8.91
N ASN A 32 4.36 -3.84 -9.88
CA ASN A 32 5.47 -3.78 -10.83
C ASN A 32 6.30 -2.51 -10.67
N ASN A 33 5.69 -1.38 -10.33
CA ASN A 33 6.41 -0.12 -10.13
C ASN A 33 5.71 0.71 -9.06
N ILE A 34 6.47 1.45 -8.26
CA ILE A 34 5.94 2.34 -7.23
C ILE A 34 6.69 3.67 -7.36
N ASP A 35 5.93 4.75 -7.43
CA ASP A 35 6.40 6.13 -7.55
C ASP A 35 5.70 6.97 -6.50
N VAL A 36 6.39 7.35 -5.43
CA VAL A 36 5.80 8.14 -4.35
C VAL A 36 6.21 9.60 -4.50
N ASN A 37 5.23 10.48 -4.55
CA ASN A 37 5.41 11.91 -4.65
C ASN A 37 5.09 12.58 -3.30
N LEU A 38 6.13 12.89 -2.54
CA LEU A 38 6.03 13.56 -1.24
C LEU A 38 5.51 15.01 -1.37
N ALA A 39 5.88 15.72 -2.45
CA ALA A 39 5.42 17.09 -2.68
C ALA A 39 3.90 17.15 -2.95
N GLY A 40 3.37 16.16 -3.67
CA GLY A 40 1.94 16.02 -3.94
C GLY A 40 1.17 15.25 -2.86
N LYS A 41 1.85 14.64 -1.88
CA LYS A 41 1.28 13.69 -0.91
C LYS A 41 0.47 12.56 -1.57
N VAL A 42 0.98 12.06 -2.69
CA VAL A 42 0.33 11.00 -3.49
C VAL A 42 1.34 9.90 -3.82
N ALA A 43 0.89 8.66 -3.87
CA ALA A 43 1.65 7.49 -4.29
C ALA A 43 1.04 6.92 -5.57
N VAL A 44 1.83 6.89 -6.64
CA VAL A 44 1.48 6.28 -7.92
C VAL A 44 2.00 4.84 -7.92
N VAL A 45 1.11 3.88 -8.09
CA VAL A 45 1.46 2.46 -8.08
C VAL A 45 1.05 1.83 -9.39
N LYS A 46 2.00 1.13 -10.02
CA LYS A 46 1.80 0.35 -11.23
C LYS A 46 1.69 -1.12 -10.86
N PHE A 47 0.53 -1.70 -11.10
CA PHE A 47 0.17 -3.03 -10.65
C PHE A 47 -0.55 -3.81 -11.74
N ASN A 48 -0.68 -5.12 -11.55
CA ASN A 48 -1.42 -5.99 -12.45
C ASN A 48 -2.84 -6.25 -11.90
N PRO A 49 -3.90 -5.71 -12.52
CA PRO A 49 -5.29 -5.93 -12.09
C PRO A 49 -5.75 -7.39 -12.19
N SER A 50 -4.98 -8.26 -12.83
CA SER A 50 -5.25 -9.70 -12.82
C SER A 50 -4.71 -10.42 -11.57
N LYS A 51 -3.87 -9.75 -10.77
CA LYS A 51 -3.28 -10.29 -9.53
C LYS A 51 -3.67 -9.50 -8.28
N VAL A 52 -3.76 -8.19 -8.39
CA VAL A 52 -4.07 -7.28 -7.28
C VAL A 52 -4.97 -6.17 -7.77
N ASP A 53 -5.96 -5.78 -6.97
CA ASP A 53 -6.88 -4.69 -7.25
C ASP A 53 -6.54 -3.43 -6.43
N MET A 54 -7.18 -2.31 -6.78
CA MET A 54 -7.05 -1.03 -6.07
C MET A 54 -7.21 -1.20 -4.54
N ASN A 55 -8.22 -1.97 -4.12
CA ASN A 55 -8.48 -2.28 -2.72
C ASN A 55 -7.33 -3.04 -2.05
N GLY A 56 -6.60 -3.89 -2.78
CA GLY A 56 -5.42 -4.60 -2.28
C GLY A 56 -4.23 -3.66 -2.03
N LEU A 57 -4.07 -2.65 -2.89
CA LEU A 57 -3.03 -1.63 -2.73
C LEU A 57 -3.33 -0.69 -1.57
N GLU A 58 -4.57 -0.21 -1.46
CA GLU A 58 -5.03 0.59 -0.33
C GLU A 58 -4.87 -0.17 0.98
N LYS A 59 -5.19 -1.47 0.98
CA LYS A 59 -4.99 -2.38 2.12
C LYS A 59 -3.51 -2.51 2.50
N ALA A 60 -2.60 -2.63 1.54
CA ALA A 60 -1.16 -2.70 1.84
C ALA A 60 -0.62 -1.41 2.47
N ILE A 61 -1.11 -0.25 2.02
CA ILE A 61 -0.74 1.05 2.59
C ILE A 61 -1.32 1.20 4.00
N THR A 62 -2.57 0.77 4.21
CA THR A 62 -3.19 0.79 5.55
C THR A 62 -2.59 -0.26 6.50
N ASP A 63 -2.12 -1.39 6.00
CA ASP A 63 -1.38 -2.40 6.77
C ASP A 63 -0.03 -1.84 7.26
N ALA A 64 0.67 -1.13 6.38
CA ALA A 64 1.87 -0.35 6.71
C ALA A 64 1.59 0.80 7.71
N GLY A 65 0.31 1.14 7.88
CA GLY A 65 -0.16 2.06 8.90
C GLY A 65 -0.41 3.48 8.44
N TYR A 66 -0.59 3.66 7.13
CA TYR A 66 -0.85 4.95 6.51
C TYR A 66 -2.25 4.99 5.91
N ASP A 67 -2.90 6.14 5.97
CA ASP A 67 -4.16 6.38 5.30
C ASP A 67 -3.99 6.36 3.77
N ALA A 68 -4.88 5.64 3.09
CA ALA A 68 -4.90 5.51 1.65
C ALA A 68 -6.21 6.10 1.09
N ASN A 69 -6.11 7.29 0.52
CA ASN A 69 -7.20 8.04 -0.09
C ASN A 69 -8.38 8.26 0.88
N GLU A 70 -9.53 7.65 0.64
CA GLU A 70 -10.72 7.71 1.49
C GLU A 70 -10.88 6.46 2.35
N THR A 71 -9.94 5.52 2.26
CA THR A 71 -9.94 4.26 2.99
C THR A 71 -9.14 4.43 4.29
N PRO A 72 -9.81 4.55 5.45
CA PRO A 72 -9.12 4.61 6.73
C PRO A 72 -8.48 3.26 7.05
N ARG A 73 -7.45 3.28 7.90
CA ARG A 73 -6.74 2.07 8.35
C ARG A 73 -7.69 0.95 8.82
N ASN A 74 -7.81 -0.12 8.03
CA ASN A 74 -8.80 -1.16 8.25
C ASN A 74 -8.31 -2.21 9.27
N ARG A 75 -9.05 -2.36 10.39
CA ARG A 75 -8.76 -3.37 11.43
C ARG A 75 -8.97 -4.81 10.95
N GLU A 76 -9.87 -5.03 10.01
CA GLU A 76 -10.19 -6.37 9.48
C GLU A 76 -9.07 -6.91 8.58
N ALA A 77 -8.22 -6.02 8.06
CA ALA A 77 -7.04 -6.39 7.29
C ALA A 77 -5.98 -7.10 8.13
N TYR A 78 -5.81 -6.66 9.39
CA TYR A 78 -4.95 -7.25 10.41
C TYR A 78 -5.37 -8.70 10.72
N GLU A 79 -6.67 -8.98 10.68
CA GLU A 79 -7.23 -10.31 10.90
C GLU A 79 -7.13 -11.23 9.68
N ASN A 80 -6.70 -10.74 8.52
CA ASN A 80 -6.60 -11.52 7.28
C ASN A 80 -5.16 -11.74 6.79
N LEU A 81 -4.15 -11.44 7.61
CA LEU A 81 -2.77 -11.85 7.31
C LEU A 81 -2.64 -13.40 7.34
N PRO A 82 -1.85 -13.99 6.42
CA PRO A 82 -1.46 -15.39 6.49
C PRO A 82 -0.64 -15.69 7.75
N GLU A 83 -0.69 -16.95 8.18
CA GLU A 83 -0.31 -17.42 9.53
C GLU A 83 1.13 -17.10 9.98
N CYS A 84 2.05 -16.70 9.08
CA CYS A 84 3.38 -16.26 9.48
C CYS A 84 3.39 -14.97 10.33
N CYS A 85 2.31 -14.18 10.29
CA CYS A 85 2.20 -12.92 11.04
C CYS A 85 1.08 -12.90 12.09
N LYS A 86 0.36 -14.01 12.30
CA LYS A 86 -0.70 -14.08 13.32
C LYS A 86 -0.21 -14.49 14.70
N ASP A 87 0.83 -15.32 14.76
CA ASP A 87 1.73 -15.57 15.90
C ASP A 87 2.61 -16.76 15.50
N GLY A 88 3.92 -16.67 15.71
CA GLY A 88 4.83 -17.73 15.31
C GLY A 88 6.21 -17.69 15.97
N LYS A 89 6.48 -16.71 16.84
CA LYS A 89 7.17 -16.84 18.13
C LYS A 89 7.21 -15.52 18.89
#